data_AF-J5J159-F1
#
_entry.id   AF-J5J159-F1
#
_cell.length_a   1.000
_cell.length_b   1.000
_cell.length_c   1.000
_cell.angle_alpha   90.00
_cell.angle_beta   90.00
_cell.angle_gamma   90.00
#
_symmetry.space_group_name_H-M   'P 1'
#
loop_
_entity.id
_entity.type
_entity.pdbx_description
1 polymer ?
#
loop_
_entity_poly.entity_id
_entity_poly.type
_entity_poly.pdbx_seq_one_letter_code
_entity_poly.pdbx_strand_id
1 'polypeptide(L)'
;MKIDGLSLSSGGASVGQPVLVVGNDAGEATSIIDGAISRTDRNAPQYDGPYSDFNISYYMANMNLSGGSSGSPALGEDGLVLGMVSGRRTDGAICFLLPTGPVLQILCRLRQGQDVHRGDIQCQFVMKPIYECKGLGLDSGWEERLRRQITASGGLLVASKVLVGGPSCGRILPGDILLEVNGAVALQFDELEDAFNENVNGQVSMSLLRSGQLVLGIIDVINLHHIMPKRLVSLGGLFCHDVTYVQAVNMSVAARGVYVAESTEPMLIGDGEPGWIIQSLNGRRGDLRASREPSSTPHFRPQT
;
A
#
# COMPACT_ATOMS: atom_id res chain seq x y z
N MET A 1 16.24 -22.19 -25.06
CA MET A 1 17.22 -21.55 -24.14
C MET A 1 16.51 -21.38 -22.82
N LYS A 2 17.04 -21.95 -21.73
CA LYS A 2 16.50 -21.68 -20.39
C LYS A 2 17.01 -20.28 -20.03
N ILE A 3 16.12 -19.31 -19.89
CA ILE A 3 16.49 -17.98 -19.46
C ILE A 3 16.67 -18.06 -17.94
N ASP A 4 17.89 -17.80 -17.47
CA ASP A 4 18.14 -17.71 -16.05
C ASP A 4 17.57 -16.39 -15.51
N GLY A 5 16.86 -16.47 -14.39
CA GLY A 5 16.28 -15.29 -13.74
C GLY A 5 17.35 -14.45 -13.06
N LEU A 6 17.08 -13.16 -12.91
CA LEU A 6 17.91 -12.27 -12.10
C LEU A 6 17.78 -12.63 -10.62
N SER A 7 18.89 -12.55 -9.89
CA SER A 7 18.91 -12.81 -8.45
C SER A 7 18.49 -11.56 -7.69
N LEU A 8 17.58 -11.72 -6.72
CA LEU A 8 17.12 -10.61 -5.88
C LEU A 8 18.06 -10.41 -4.68
N SER A 9 18.37 -9.16 -4.35
CA SER A 9 19.10 -8.82 -3.13
C SER A 9 18.25 -9.12 -1.89
N SER A 10 18.81 -9.85 -0.93
CA SER A 10 18.23 -10.00 0.41
C SER A 10 18.72 -8.93 1.40
N GLY A 11 19.79 -8.21 1.06
CA GLY A 11 20.43 -7.22 1.93
C GLY A 11 19.88 -5.80 1.80
N GLY A 12 18.91 -5.59 0.91
CA GLY A 12 18.38 -4.26 0.59
C GLY A 12 19.40 -3.39 -0.16
N ALA A 13 19.18 -2.08 -0.11
CA ALA A 13 20.05 -1.07 -0.70
C ALA A 13 20.58 -0.09 0.35
N SER A 14 21.69 0.58 0.04
CA SER A 14 22.28 1.63 0.88
C SER A 14 22.25 3.00 0.19
N VAL A 15 22.13 4.07 0.95
CA VAL A 15 22.25 5.43 0.41
C VAL A 15 23.65 5.63 -0.17
N GLY A 16 23.72 6.19 -1.38
CA GLY A 16 24.94 6.37 -2.16
C GLY A 16 25.31 5.16 -3.04
N GLN A 17 24.62 4.03 -2.90
CA GLN A 17 24.88 2.84 -3.72
C GLN A 17 24.55 3.12 -5.19
N PRO A 18 25.48 2.87 -6.13
CA PRO A 18 25.22 2.94 -7.55
C PRO A 18 24.16 1.91 -7.95
N VAL A 19 23.30 2.30 -8.90
CA VAL A 19 22.21 1.47 -9.38
C VAL A 19 22.04 1.62 -10.89
N LEU A 20 21.75 0.51 -11.56
CA LEU A 20 21.54 0.42 -13.00
C LEU A 20 20.14 -0.09 -13.29
N VAL A 21 19.34 0.65 -14.04
CA VAL A 21 18.05 0.18 -14.55
C VAL A 21 18.24 -0.34 -15.96
N VAL A 22 17.80 -1.58 -16.18
CA VAL A 22 17.79 -2.21 -17.52
C VAL A 22 16.36 -2.49 -17.91
N GLY A 23 15.87 -1.84 -18.96
CA GLY A 23 14.45 -1.90 -19.29
C GLY A 23 14.08 -1.30 -20.62
N ASN A 24 12.80 -0.95 -20.76
CA ASN A 24 12.29 -0.17 -21.86
C ASN A 24 12.17 1.28 -21.41
N ASP A 25 12.88 2.21 -22.02
CA ASP A 25 12.74 3.64 -21.71
C ASP A 25 12.23 4.40 -22.93
N ALA A 26 11.08 5.08 -22.81
CA ALA A 26 10.44 5.80 -23.89
C ALA A 26 10.12 4.97 -25.15
N GLY A 27 9.99 3.64 -25.03
CA GLY A 27 9.78 2.73 -26.16
C GLY A 27 11.08 2.11 -26.69
N GLU A 28 12.24 2.61 -26.26
CA GLU A 28 13.55 2.07 -26.60
C GLU A 28 13.86 0.85 -25.72
N ALA A 29 13.85 -0.32 -26.34
CA ALA A 29 14.13 -1.58 -25.66
C ALA A 29 15.61 -1.65 -25.24
N THR A 30 15.89 -2.33 -24.13
CA THR A 30 17.25 -2.54 -23.58
C THR A 30 17.99 -1.25 -23.21
N SER A 31 17.24 -0.19 -22.90
CA SER A 31 17.79 1.03 -22.31
C SER A 31 18.46 0.71 -20.98
N ILE A 32 19.67 1.23 -20.83
CA ILE A 32 20.50 1.10 -19.63
C ILE A 32 20.66 2.50 -19.05
N ILE A 33 20.13 2.71 -17.85
CA ILE A 33 20.11 4.02 -17.20
C ILE A 33 20.74 3.89 -15.82
N ASP A 34 21.81 4.64 -15.59
CA ASP A 34 22.52 4.67 -14.32
C ASP A 34 21.97 5.74 -13.37
N GLY A 35 22.24 5.54 -12.09
CA GLY A 35 21.90 6.47 -11.03
C GLY A 35 22.49 6.03 -9.69
N ALA A 36 22.03 6.67 -8.62
CA ALA A 36 22.41 6.30 -7.26
C ALA A 36 21.20 6.33 -6.32
N ILE A 37 21.17 5.41 -5.36
CA ILE A 37 20.16 5.39 -4.29
C ILE A 37 20.38 6.63 -3.41
N SER A 38 19.39 7.50 -3.33
CA SER A 38 19.43 8.70 -2.49
C SER A 38 18.64 8.55 -1.19
N ARG A 39 17.75 7.55 -1.11
CA ARG A 39 16.99 7.26 0.11
C ARG A 39 16.51 5.81 0.13
N THR A 40 16.39 5.21 1.32
CA THR A 40 15.98 3.81 1.51
C THR A 40 14.71 3.62 2.33
N ASP A 41 14.23 4.68 2.99
CA ASP A 41 13.14 4.69 3.98
C ASP A 41 11.99 5.61 3.55
N ARG A 42 11.82 5.84 2.25
CA ARG A 42 10.83 6.79 1.76
C ARG A 42 9.43 6.21 1.94
N ASN A 43 8.46 7.03 2.36
CA ASN A 43 7.05 6.66 2.25
C ASN A 43 6.68 6.28 0.81
N ALA A 44 5.67 5.41 0.68
CA ALA A 44 5.07 5.09 -0.60
C ALA A 44 4.75 6.37 -1.40
N PRO A 45 5.10 6.40 -2.71
CA PRO A 45 4.83 7.56 -3.55
C PRO A 45 3.33 7.78 -3.72
N GLN A 46 2.92 9.05 -3.71
CA GLN A 46 1.58 9.46 -4.06
C GLN A 46 1.54 9.75 -5.56
N TYR A 47 0.70 9.02 -6.29
CA TYR A 47 0.53 9.16 -7.73
C TYR A 47 -0.69 10.01 -8.06
N ASP A 48 -0.65 10.65 -9.23
CA ASP A 48 -1.82 11.26 -9.84
C ASP A 48 -2.73 10.14 -10.36
N GLY A 49 -3.71 9.75 -9.55
CA GLY A 49 -4.65 8.68 -9.90
C GLY A 49 -5.38 8.09 -8.69
N PRO A 50 -6.29 7.13 -8.94
CA PRO A 50 -7.13 6.54 -7.90
C PRO A 50 -6.37 5.63 -6.94
N TYR A 51 -5.13 5.23 -7.25
CA TYR A 51 -4.39 4.23 -6.51
C TYR A 51 -2.96 4.67 -6.19
N SER A 52 -2.54 4.44 -4.95
CA SER A 52 -1.18 4.55 -4.49
C SER A 52 -0.97 3.51 -3.40
N ASP A 53 0.26 3.02 -3.29
CA ASP A 53 0.62 2.09 -2.24
C ASP A 53 0.61 2.79 -0.87
N PHE A 54 0.58 1.99 0.19
CA PHE A 54 0.55 2.46 1.57
C PHE A 54 1.26 1.44 2.46
N ASN A 55 1.67 1.89 3.64
CA ASN A 55 2.32 1.05 4.65
C ASN A 55 3.54 0.27 4.14
N ILE A 56 4.33 0.86 3.25
CA ILE A 56 5.54 0.27 2.69
C ILE A 56 6.59 1.34 2.43
N SER A 57 7.86 0.99 2.67
CA SER A 57 9.01 1.82 2.32
C SER A 57 9.41 1.62 0.86
N TYR A 58 9.76 2.71 0.21
CA TYR A 58 10.35 2.75 -1.12
C TYR A 58 11.80 3.20 -1.06
N TYR A 59 12.60 2.74 -2.01
CA TYR A 59 13.86 3.38 -2.31
C TYR A 59 13.63 4.55 -3.27
N MET A 60 14.42 5.59 -3.09
CA MET A 60 14.50 6.71 -4.01
C MET A 60 15.86 6.66 -4.70
N ALA A 61 15.87 6.84 -6.01
CA ALA A 61 17.11 6.95 -6.78
C ALA A 61 17.12 8.22 -7.63
N ASN A 62 18.30 8.81 -7.76
CA ASN A 62 18.52 9.94 -8.64
C ASN A 62 18.86 9.41 -10.03
N MET A 63 17.87 9.43 -10.93
CA MET A 63 17.97 8.91 -12.30
C MET A 63 16.88 9.54 -13.18
N ASN A 64 17.18 9.66 -14.47
CA ASN A 64 16.25 10.17 -15.47
C ASN A 64 15.60 9.00 -16.22
N LEU A 65 14.42 8.61 -15.75
CA LEU A 65 13.59 7.61 -16.43
C LEU A 65 12.41 8.29 -17.12
N SER A 66 11.97 7.68 -18.22
CA SER A 66 10.79 8.03 -18.99
C SER A 66 9.68 6.99 -18.80
N GLY A 67 8.52 7.25 -19.41
CA GLY A 67 7.46 6.23 -19.50
C GLY A 67 7.95 4.97 -20.23
N GLY A 68 7.46 3.80 -19.80
CA GLY A 68 7.89 2.49 -20.33
C GLY A 68 8.79 1.71 -19.38
N SER A 69 9.49 2.39 -18.45
CA SER A 69 10.45 1.76 -17.53
C SER A 69 9.81 1.07 -16.32
N SER A 70 8.50 1.21 -16.12
CA SER A 70 7.76 0.57 -15.03
C SER A 70 7.93 -0.96 -15.04
N GLY A 71 8.22 -1.53 -13.89
CA GLY A 71 8.52 -2.96 -13.71
C GLY A 71 9.96 -3.35 -14.02
N SER A 72 10.80 -2.44 -14.53
CA SER A 72 12.20 -2.75 -14.84
C SER A 72 13.01 -3.02 -13.55
N PRO A 73 13.93 -3.99 -13.56
CA PRO A 73 14.82 -4.24 -12.44
C PRO A 73 15.84 -3.11 -12.27
N ALA A 74 16.09 -2.74 -11.03
CA ALA A 74 17.17 -1.85 -10.62
C ALA A 74 18.29 -2.70 -9.99
N LEU A 75 19.42 -2.81 -10.68
CA LEU A 75 20.55 -3.68 -10.37
C LEU A 75 21.63 -2.92 -9.59
N GLY A 76 22.17 -3.54 -8.55
CA GLY A 76 23.38 -3.07 -7.88
C GLY A 76 24.64 -3.42 -8.67
N GLU A 77 25.78 -2.90 -8.22
CA GLU A 77 27.10 -3.20 -8.81
C GLU A 77 27.49 -4.69 -8.73
N ASP A 78 26.89 -5.43 -7.80
CA ASP A 78 27.02 -6.87 -7.62
C ASP A 78 26.13 -7.69 -8.59
N GLY A 79 25.33 -7.02 -9.42
CA GLY A 79 24.38 -7.64 -10.34
C GLY A 79 23.10 -8.16 -9.67
N LEU A 80 22.90 -7.91 -8.37
CA LEU A 80 21.67 -8.26 -7.67
C LEU A 80 20.60 -7.20 -7.89
N VAL A 81 19.33 -7.62 -7.98
CA VAL A 81 18.19 -6.70 -8.06
C VAL A 81 17.94 -6.09 -6.67
N LEU A 82 18.12 -4.78 -6.55
CA LEU A 82 17.85 -4.00 -5.35
C LEU A 82 16.37 -3.61 -5.23
N GLY A 83 15.72 -3.40 -6.37
CA GLY A 83 14.31 -3.02 -6.43
C GLY A 83 13.75 -3.05 -7.84
N MET A 84 12.47 -2.68 -7.96
CA MET A 84 11.76 -2.57 -9.23
C MET A 84 11.27 -1.14 -9.44
N VAL A 85 11.51 -0.59 -10.63
CA VAL A 85 10.99 0.73 -11.02
C VAL A 85 9.47 0.73 -10.92
N SER A 86 8.95 1.57 -10.04
CA SER A 86 7.51 1.62 -9.75
C SER A 86 6.91 3.01 -9.98
N GLY A 87 7.74 4.01 -10.19
CA GLY A 87 7.28 5.37 -10.43
C GLY A 87 8.42 6.35 -10.59
N ARG A 88 8.07 7.57 -10.97
CA ARG A 88 9.02 8.68 -11.06
C ARG A 88 8.31 9.99 -10.74
N ARG A 89 9.08 11.01 -10.42
CA ARG A 89 8.61 12.39 -10.54
C ARG A 89 8.73 12.85 -11.98
N THR A 90 7.77 13.65 -12.42
CA THR A 90 7.77 14.26 -13.76
C THR A 90 8.54 15.58 -13.81
N ASP A 91 8.78 16.20 -12.65
CA ASP A 91 9.44 17.50 -12.47
C ASP A 91 10.89 17.40 -11.98
N GLY A 92 11.52 16.22 -12.06
CA GLY A 92 12.92 16.04 -11.66
C GLY A 92 13.48 14.64 -11.89
N ALA A 93 14.78 14.48 -11.64
CA ALA A 93 15.52 13.24 -11.78
C ALA A 93 15.32 12.29 -10.58
N ILE A 94 14.06 11.96 -10.28
CA ILE A 94 13.70 11.13 -9.12
C ILE A 94 12.89 9.93 -9.56
N CYS A 95 13.40 8.74 -9.24
CA CYS A 95 12.75 7.46 -9.44
C CYS A 95 12.40 6.82 -8.09
N PHE A 96 11.28 6.09 -8.07
CA PHE A 96 10.83 5.29 -6.95
C PHE A 96 10.99 3.81 -7.28
N LEU A 97 11.73 3.10 -6.42
CA LEU A 97 11.96 1.67 -6.55
C LEU A 97 11.24 0.93 -5.42
N LEU A 98 10.43 -0.06 -5.78
CA LEU A 98 9.87 -1.02 -4.83
C LEU A 98 10.99 -1.98 -4.38
N PRO A 99 11.31 -2.06 -3.08
CA PRO A 99 12.40 -2.91 -2.59
C PRO A 99 12.18 -4.40 -2.87
N THR A 100 13.25 -5.16 -3.09
CA THR A 100 13.16 -6.61 -3.34
C THR A 100 12.86 -7.45 -2.10
N GLY A 101 13.07 -6.94 -0.88
CA GLY A 101 12.84 -7.68 0.36
C GLY A 101 11.42 -8.28 0.46
N PRO A 102 10.36 -7.45 0.49
CA PRO A 102 8.97 -7.94 0.54
C PRO A 102 8.62 -8.83 -0.66
N VAL A 103 9.12 -8.49 -1.86
CA VAL A 103 8.89 -9.27 -3.08
C VAL A 103 9.48 -10.68 -2.97
N LEU A 104 10.69 -10.81 -2.42
CA LEU A 104 11.38 -12.09 -2.25
C LEU A 104 10.64 -13.00 -1.25
N GLN A 105 10.18 -12.44 -0.12
CA GLN A 105 9.40 -13.20 0.86
C GLN A 105 8.11 -13.76 0.24
N ILE A 106 7.37 -12.93 -0.50
CA ILE A 106 6.14 -13.35 -1.19
C ILE A 106 6.44 -14.41 -2.25
N LEU A 107 7.46 -14.20 -3.08
CA LEU A 107 7.84 -15.15 -4.13
C LEU A 107 8.25 -16.51 -3.55
N CYS A 108 8.99 -16.54 -2.44
CA CYS A 108 9.36 -17.76 -1.74
C CYS A 108 8.13 -18.57 -1.30
N ARG A 109 7.13 -17.91 -0.68
CA ARG A 109 5.87 -18.56 -0.28
C ARG A 109 5.12 -19.12 -1.48
N LEU A 110 4.95 -18.32 -2.54
CA LEU A 110 4.26 -18.74 -3.76
C LEU A 110 4.94 -19.95 -4.42
N ARG A 111 6.27 -19.97 -4.50
CA ARG A 111 7.03 -21.10 -5.05
C ARG A 111 6.89 -22.38 -4.22
N GLN A 112 6.63 -22.25 -2.93
CA GLN A 112 6.38 -23.37 -2.02
C GLN A 112 4.90 -23.80 -1.99
N GLY A 113 4.03 -23.14 -2.76
CA GLY A 113 2.59 -23.39 -2.74
C GLY A 113 1.92 -22.98 -1.43
N GLN A 114 2.55 -22.05 -0.68
CA GLN A 114 2.02 -21.53 0.58
C GLN A 114 1.17 -20.29 0.35
N ASP A 115 0.19 -20.07 1.25
CA ASP A 115 -0.60 -18.86 1.25
C ASP A 115 0.25 -17.63 1.61
N VAL A 116 -0.02 -16.53 0.91
CA VAL A 116 0.55 -15.21 1.20
C VAL A 116 -0.39 -14.50 2.17
N HIS A 117 -0.08 -14.58 3.45
CA HIS A 117 -0.84 -13.89 4.49
C HIS A 117 -0.74 -12.39 4.28
N ARG A 118 -1.87 -11.68 4.43
CA ARG A 118 -1.94 -10.22 4.40
C ARG A 118 -2.83 -9.74 5.53
N GLY A 119 -2.21 -9.43 6.66
CA GLY A 119 -2.86 -8.83 7.81
C GLY A 119 -2.95 -7.32 7.64
N ASP A 120 -4.05 -6.74 8.10
CA ASP A 120 -4.21 -5.30 8.09
C ASP A 120 -5.13 -4.86 9.24
N ILE A 121 -4.90 -3.66 9.77
CA ILE A 121 -5.73 -3.07 10.84
C ILE A 121 -6.55 -1.87 10.34
N GLN A 122 -6.59 -1.64 9.03
CA GLN A 122 -7.21 -0.51 8.34
C GLN A 122 -6.75 0.85 8.86
N CYS A 123 -5.47 0.95 9.20
CA CYS A 123 -4.78 2.18 9.57
C CYS A 123 -3.59 2.37 8.62
N GLN A 124 -3.53 3.52 7.96
CA GLN A 124 -2.34 3.94 7.22
C GLN A 124 -1.40 4.69 8.14
N PHE A 125 -0.13 4.31 8.08
CA PHE A 125 0.97 4.97 8.73
C PHE A 125 1.84 5.67 7.69
N VAL A 126 2.50 6.74 8.13
CA VAL A 126 3.54 7.41 7.37
C VAL A 126 4.78 7.53 8.24
N MET A 127 5.94 7.27 7.66
CA MET A 127 7.23 7.56 8.26
C MET A 127 7.39 9.07 8.35
N LYS A 128 7.52 9.58 9.58
CA LYS A 128 7.82 10.99 9.84
C LYS A 128 9.22 11.13 10.45
N PRO A 129 9.99 12.15 10.03
CA PRO A 129 11.26 12.44 10.68
C PRO A 129 11.04 12.83 12.15
N ILE A 130 12.03 12.57 12.99
CA ILE A 130 11.95 12.76 14.45
C ILE A 130 11.55 14.20 14.83
N TYR A 131 12.02 15.21 14.10
CA TYR A 131 11.67 16.61 14.40
C TYR A 131 10.16 16.89 14.24
N GLU A 132 9.47 16.23 13.30
CA GLU A 132 8.01 16.36 13.18
C GLU A 132 7.28 15.63 14.29
N CYS A 133 7.82 14.49 14.74
CA CYS A 133 7.27 13.70 15.83
C CYS A 133 7.26 14.48 17.16
N LYS A 134 8.19 15.42 17.36
CA LYS A 134 8.19 16.31 18.53
C LYS A 134 6.92 17.15 18.63
N GLY A 135 6.41 17.62 17.50
CA GLY A 135 5.13 18.34 17.42
C GLY A 135 3.90 17.48 17.78
N LEU A 136 4.06 16.15 17.80
CA LEU A 136 3.01 15.19 18.16
C LEU A 136 3.17 14.66 19.60
N GLY A 137 4.14 15.20 20.36
CA GLY A 137 4.38 14.86 21.76
C GLY A 137 5.52 13.86 22.00
N LEU A 138 6.36 13.59 21.01
CA LEU A 138 7.62 12.85 21.23
C LEU A 138 8.62 13.71 22.00
N ASP A 139 8.81 13.44 23.29
CA ASP A 139 9.78 14.14 24.13
C ASP A 139 11.19 13.52 24.08
N SER A 140 12.14 14.15 24.75
CA SER A 140 13.53 13.66 24.81
C SER A 140 13.68 12.32 25.54
N GLY A 141 12.76 11.99 26.46
CA GLY A 141 12.77 10.71 27.17
C GLY A 141 12.40 9.55 26.25
N TRP A 142 11.41 9.75 25.38
CA TRP A 142 11.06 8.80 24.33
C TRP A 142 12.12 8.73 23.24
N GLU A 143 12.67 9.86 22.81
CA GLU A 143 13.76 9.88 21.82
C GLU A 143 14.96 9.05 22.32
N GLU A 144 15.36 9.20 23.58
CA GLU A 144 16.47 8.43 24.17
C GLU A 144 16.19 6.93 24.25
N ARG A 145 14.94 6.54 24.58
CA ARG A 145 14.52 5.13 24.60
C ARG A 145 14.62 4.48 23.22
N LEU A 146 14.21 5.21 22.18
CA LEU A 146 14.18 4.73 20.80
C LEU A 146 15.53 4.88 20.09
N ARG A 147 16.43 5.74 20.59
CA ARG A 147 17.71 6.10 19.93
C ARG A 147 18.58 4.90 19.53
N ARG A 148 18.54 3.80 20.28
CA ARG A 148 19.31 2.58 19.95
C ARG A 148 18.71 1.76 18.79
N GLN A 149 17.41 1.94 18.53
CA GLN A 149 16.64 1.18 17.55
C GLN A 149 16.29 2.01 16.31
N ILE A 150 16.26 3.34 16.42
CA ILE A 150 16.15 4.23 15.26
C ILE A 150 17.39 4.02 14.39
N THR A 151 17.21 3.35 13.26
CA THR A 151 18.24 3.23 12.21
C THR A 151 18.62 4.61 11.69
N ALA A 152 19.83 4.74 11.15
CA ALA A 152 20.42 6.02 10.73
C ALA A 152 19.57 6.82 9.70
N SER A 153 18.61 6.20 9.04
CA SER A 153 17.68 6.82 8.08
C SER A 153 16.43 7.47 8.71
N GLY A 154 16.18 7.29 10.02
CA GLY A 154 15.68 8.35 10.92
C GLY A 154 14.22 8.82 10.81
N GLY A 155 13.26 7.97 11.15
CA GLY A 155 11.87 8.36 11.37
C GLY A 155 11.08 7.44 12.30
N LEU A 156 9.84 7.80 12.60
CA LEU A 156 8.87 6.96 13.30
C LEU A 156 7.59 6.84 12.47
N LEU A 157 6.91 5.70 12.59
CA LEU A 157 5.62 5.48 11.98
C LEU A 157 4.53 6.24 12.74
N VAL A 158 3.82 7.11 12.03
CA VAL A 158 2.73 7.93 12.56
C VAL A 158 1.44 7.61 11.84
N ALA A 159 0.38 7.32 12.58
CA ALA A 159 -0.94 7.09 12.02
C ALA A 159 -1.39 8.33 11.24
N SER A 160 -1.64 8.19 9.95
CA SER A 160 -2.07 9.28 9.06
C SER A 160 -3.56 9.23 8.79
N LYS A 161 -4.10 8.03 8.53
CA LYS A 161 -5.51 7.81 8.23
C LYS A 161 -6.00 6.53 8.88
N VAL A 162 -7.15 6.61 9.53
CA VAL A 162 -7.82 5.45 10.15
C VAL A 162 -9.16 5.27 9.47
N LEU A 163 -9.43 4.06 8.98
CA LEU A 163 -10.65 3.81 8.22
C LEU A 163 -11.88 3.78 9.12
N VAL A 164 -12.94 4.47 8.68
CA VAL A 164 -14.22 4.49 9.40
C VAL A 164 -14.81 3.08 9.46
N GLY A 165 -15.17 2.63 10.66
CA GLY A 165 -15.77 1.32 10.89
C GLY A 165 -14.80 0.14 10.73
N GLY A 166 -13.50 0.41 10.56
CA GLY A 166 -12.45 -0.61 10.58
C GLY A 166 -11.97 -0.97 11.99
N PRO A 167 -11.08 -1.98 12.14
CA PRO A 167 -10.67 -2.47 13.45
C PRO A 167 -9.88 -1.43 14.26
N SER A 168 -9.14 -0.53 13.60
CA SER A 168 -8.46 0.59 14.29
C SER A 168 -9.39 1.76 14.65
N CYS A 169 -10.61 1.80 14.12
CA CYS A 169 -11.53 2.93 14.30
C CYS A 169 -11.82 3.19 15.79
N GLY A 170 -11.54 4.41 16.26
CA GLY A 170 -11.72 4.81 17.65
C GLY A 170 -10.66 4.28 18.63
N ARG A 171 -9.76 3.38 18.19
CA ARG A 171 -8.64 2.87 18.99
C ARG A 171 -7.36 3.64 18.68
N ILE A 172 -7.05 3.80 17.40
CA ILE A 172 -5.97 4.64 16.87
C ILE A 172 -6.59 5.95 16.37
N LEU A 173 -5.88 7.06 16.59
CA LEU A 173 -6.22 8.37 16.05
C LEU A 173 -5.09 8.86 15.12
N PRO A 174 -5.41 9.63 14.06
CA PRO A 174 -4.40 10.33 13.29
C PRO A 174 -3.48 11.17 14.20
N GLY A 175 -2.18 11.06 13.99
CA GLY A 175 -1.15 11.69 14.82
C GLY A 175 -0.57 10.80 15.92
N ASP A 176 -1.17 9.64 16.21
CA ASP A 176 -0.57 8.66 17.11
C ASP A 176 0.75 8.14 16.53
N ILE A 177 1.81 8.12 17.35
CA ILE A 177 3.11 7.58 16.98
C ILE A 177 3.17 6.12 17.41
N LEU A 178 3.51 5.21 16.49
CA LEU A 178 3.75 3.82 16.81
C LEU A 178 5.07 3.64 17.54
N LEU A 179 5.05 2.87 18.63
CA LEU A 179 6.23 2.51 19.39
C LEU A 179 6.49 1.00 19.32
N GLU A 180 5.49 0.20 19.64
CA GLU A 180 5.62 -1.26 19.74
C GLU A 180 4.37 -1.98 19.21
N VAL A 181 4.59 -3.18 18.69
CA VAL A 181 3.56 -4.17 18.37
C VAL A 181 3.93 -5.47 19.07
N ASN A 182 2.99 -6.06 19.81
CA ASN A 182 3.19 -7.28 20.60
C ASN A 182 4.38 -7.19 21.59
N GLY A 183 4.65 -5.98 22.11
CA GLY A 183 5.75 -5.71 23.04
C GLY A 183 7.14 -5.67 22.39
N ALA A 184 7.24 -5.82 21.07
CA ALA A 184 8.45 -5.59 20.29
C ALA A 184 8.39 -4.22 19.62
N VAL A 185 9.52 -3.53 19.58
CA VAL A 185 9.61 -2.21 18.94
C VAL A 185 9.44 -2.36 17.43
N ALA A 186 8.55 -1.55 16.85
CA ALA A 186 8.17 -1.59 15.44
C ALA A 186 8.27 -0.17 14.85
N LEU A 187 9.42 0.13 14.26
CA LEU A 187 9.78 1.45 13.71
C LEU A 187 9.76 1.46 12.19
N GLN A 188 9.77 0.30 11.55
CA GLN A 188 9.79 0.15 10.10
C GLN A 188 8.53 -0.57 9.59
N PHE A 189 8.20 -0.35 8.31
CA PHE A 189 7.00 -0.90 7.70
C PHE A 189 7.06 -2.43 7.54
N ASP A 190 8.23 -3.00 7.34
CA ASP A 190 8.46 -4.45 7.28
C ASP A 190 8.17 -5.11 8.64
N GLU A 191 8.63 -4.52 9.74
CA GLU A 191 8.33 -4.99 11.10
C GLU A 191 6.81 -4.96 11.39
N LEU A 192 6.13 -3.92 10.92
CA LEU A 192 4.68 -3.79 11.02
C LEU A 192 3.96 -4.84 10.16
N GLU A 193 4.41 -5.03 8.93
CA GLU A 193 3.85 -5.99 7.98
C GLU A 193 3.99 -7.43 8.50
N ASP A 194 5.16 -7.80 9.01
CA ASP A 194 5.42 -9.12 9.60
C ASP A 194 4.49 -9.37 10.80
N ALA A 195 4.42 -8.41 11.74
CA ALA A 195 3.56 -8.54 12.91
C ALA A 195 2.07 -8.73 12.55
N PHE A 196 1.58 -8.05 11.51
CA PHE A 196 0.20 -8.22 11.06
C PHE A 196 0.00 -9.52 10.28
N ASN A 197 0.94 -9.88 9.40
CA ASN A 197 0.85 -11.09 8.59
C ASN A 197 0.91 -12.39 9.41
N GLU A 198 1.61 -12.37 10.55
CA GLU A 198 1.64 -13.47 11.52
C GLU A 198 0.35 -13.61 12.32
N ASN A 199 -0.43 -12.53 12.45
CA ASN A 199 -1.60 -12.45 13.32
C ASN A 199 -2.93 -12.30 12.56
N VAL A 200 -3.00 -12.69 11.29
CA VAL A 200 -4.23 -12.61 10.47
C VAL A 200 -5.40 -13.34 11.16
N ASN A 201 -6.55 -12.65 11.26
CA ASN A 201 -7.75 -13.08 12.00
C ASN A 201 -7.56 -13.24 13.52
N GLY A 202 -6.44 -12.76 14.05
CA GLY A 202 -6.16 -12.66 15.48
C GLY A 202 -6.19 -11.22 15.96
N GLN A 203 -5.36 -10.93 16.95
CA GLN A 203 -5.23 -9.61 17.56
C GLN A 203 -3.76 -9.27 17.76
N VAL A 204 -3.44 -7.99 17.74
CA VAL A 204 -2.15 -7.45 18.14
C VAL A 204 -2.31 -6.46 19.28
N SER A 205 -1.38 -6.46 20.22
CA SER A 205 -1.25 -5.35 21.17
C SER A 205 -0.37 -4.27 20.56
N MET A 206 -0.75 -3.01 20.77
CA MET A 206 -0.02 -1.86 20.24
C MET A 206 0.24 -0.86 21.34
N SER A 207 1.47 -0.37 21.40
CA SER A 207 1.89 0.77 22.22
C SER A 207 2.02 1.99 21.31
N LEU A 208 1.23 3.02 21.60
CA LEU A 208 1.17 4.26 20.82
C LEU A 208 1.47 5.45 21.72
N LEU A 209 2.09 6.49 21.16
CA LEU A 209 2.22 7.79 21.82
C LEU A 209 1.18 8.76 21.24
N ARG A 210 0.25 9.21 22.08
CA ARG A 210 -0.78 10.18 21.73
C ARG A 210 -0.57 11.46 22.53
N SER A 211 -0.10 12.52 21.87
CA SER A 211 0.17 13.81 22.53
C SER A 211 1.06 13.67 23.78
N GLY A 212 2.08 12.81 23.69
CA GLY A 212 3.02 12.52 24.78
C GLY A 212 2.52 11.55 25.85
N GLN A 213 1.30 11.04 25.75
CA GLN A 213 0.77 10.03 26.64
C GLN A 213 0.83 8.64 25.99
N LEU A 214 1.29 7.66 26.75
CA LEU A 214 1.28 6.26 26.31
C LEU A 214 -0.15 5.73 26.27
N VAL A 215 -0.56 5.22 25.12
CA VAL A 215 -1.85 4.58 24.88
C VAL A 215 -1.59 3.14 24.48
N LEU A 216 -2.26 2.22 25.16
CA LEU A 216 -2.21 0.80 24.83
C LEU A 216 -3.53 0.40 24.17
N GLY A 217 -3.44 -0.35 23.08
CA GLY A 217 -4.61 -0.85 22.35
C GLY A 217 -4.47 -2.32 21.99
N ILE A 218 -5.57 -3.06 22.03
CA ILE A 218 -5.68 -4.38 21.39
C ILE A 218 -6.52 -4.18 20.14
N ILE A 219 -5.99 -4.60 18.99
CA ILE A 219 -6.60 -4.36 17.68
C ILE A 219 -6.73 -5.67 16.93
N ASP A 220 -7.92 -5.91 16.39
CA ASP A 220 -8.17 -7.07 15.53
C ASP A 220 -7.40 -6.90 14.20
N VAL A 221 -6.72 -7.96 13.78
CA VAL A 221 -6.04 -7.99 12.48
C VAL A 221 -6.92 -8.74 11.50
N ILE A 222 -7.37 -8.05 10.46
CA ILE A 222 -8.22 -8.66 9.44
C ILE A 222 -7.37 -9.28 8.32
N ASN A 223 -7.93 -10.26 7.61
CA ASN A 223 -7.38 -10.71 6.34
C ASN A 223 -7.70 -9.70 5.23
N LEU A 224 -6.69 -8.99 4.75
CA LEU A 224 -6.83 -7.97 3.70
C LEU A 224 -7.44 -8.55 2.41
N HIS A 225 -7.16 -9.82 2.08
CA HIS A 225 -7.74 -10.50 0.91
C HIS A 225 -9.26 -10.64 0.96
N HIS A 226 -9.89 -10.49 2.14
CA HIS A 226 -11.35 -10.53 2.28
C HIS A 226 -12.02 -9.21 1.90
N ILE A 227 -11.29 -8.09 1.95
CA ILE A 227 -11.81 -6.76 1.64
C ILE A 227 -11.29 -6.20 0.31
N MET A 228 -10.47 -6.97 -0.41
CA MET A 228 -10.08 -6.63 -1.78
C MET A 228 -11.21 -6.97 -2.75
N PRO A 229 -11.52 -6.11 -3.74
CA PRO A 229 -12.48 -6.44 -4.78
C PRO A 229 -12.02 -7.65 -5.57
N LYS A 230 -12.94 -8.59 -5.82
CA LYS A 230 -12.67 -9.82 -6.61
C LYS A 230 -13.49 -9.89 -7.89
N ARG A 231 -14.34 -8.89 -8.12
CA ARG A 231 -15.29 -8.84 -9.23
C ARG A 231 -15.40 -7.43 -9.76
N LEU A 232 -15.57 -7.37 -11.07
CA LEU A 232 -15.98 -6.19 -11.82
C LEU A 232 -17.36 -6.48 -12.41
N VAL A 233 -18.26 -5.51 -12.33
CA VAL A 233 -19.58 -5.55 -12.97
C VAL A 233 -19.56 -4.51 -14.09
N SER A 234 -20.03 -4.92 -15.28
CA SER A 234 -20.24 -4.02 -16.41
C SER A 234 -21.68 -4.14 -16.90
N LEU A 235 -22.38 -3.01 -17.04
CA LEU A 235 -23.75 -2.94 -17.53
C LEU A 235 -24.01 -1.59 -18.22
N GLY A 236 -24.28 -1.60 -19.54
CA GLY A 236 -24.78 -0.42 -20.25
C GLY A 236 -23.90 0.83 -20.10
N GLY A 237 -22.58 0.68 -20.12
CA GLY A 237 -21.64 1.80 -19.95
C GLY A 237 -21.23 2.07 -18.49
N LEU A 238 -21.81 1.36 -17.52
CA LEU A 238 -21.42 1.41 -16.11
C LEU A 238 -20.38 0.33 -15.80
N PHE A 239 -19.27 0.70 -15.18
CA PHE A 239 -18.27 -0.21 -14.63
C PHE A 239 -18.15 -0.01 -13.11
N CYS A 240 -18.32 -1.08 -12.36
CA CYS A 240 -18.31 -1.05 -10.91
C CYS A 240 -17.53 -2.19 -10.28
N HIS A 241 -16.96 -1.94 -9.11
CA HIS A 241 -16.39 -2.97 -8.24
C HIS A 241 -16.67 -2.60 -6.77
N ASP A 242 -16.38 -3.50 -5.83
CA ASP A 242 -16.49 -3.16 -4.41
C ASP A 242 -15.54 -2.01 -4.06
N VAL A 243 -15.91 -1.17 -3.10
CA VAL A 243 -15.01 -0.13 -2.60
C VAL A 243 -13.69 -0.78 -2.15
N THR A 244 -12.58 -0.36 -2.76
CA THR A 244 -11.24 -0.84 -2.40
C THR A 244 -10.79 -0.17 -1.10
N TYR A 245 -9.80 -0.76 -0.42
CA TYR A 245 -9.24 -0.10 0.77
C TYR A 245 -8.68 1.29 0.43
N VAL A 246 -7.94 1.42 -0.67
CA VAL A 246 -7.37 2.71 -1.11
C VAL A 246 -8.46 3.76 -1.36
N GLN A 247 -9.53 3.39 -2.07
CA GLN A 247 -10.66 4.29 -2.33
C GLN A 247 -11.39 4.67 -1.04
N ALA A 248 -11.61 3.70 -0.14
CA ALA A 248 -12.25 3.95 1.14
C ALA A 248 -11.46 4.98 1.97
N VAL A 249 -10.14 4.88 1.96
CA VAL A 249 -9.24 5.83 2.62
C VAL A 249 -9.23 7.20 1.95
N ASN A 250 -9.19 7.25 0.61
CA ASN A 250 -9.19 8.51 -0.14
C ASN A 250 -10.49 9.30 0.09
N MET A 251 -11.62 8.58 0.16
CA MET A 251 -12.95 9.17 0.35
C MET A 251 -13.38 9.27 1.82
N SER A 252 -12.56 8.80 2.77
CA SER A 252 -12.87 8.78 4.21
C SER A 252 -14.19 8.06 4.54
N VAL A 253 -14.45 6.94 3.88
CA VAL A 253 -15.63 6.07 4.08
C VAL A 253 -15.21 4.69 4.57
N ALA A 254 -16.16 3.87 5.01
CA ALA A 254 -15.90 2.46 5.28
C ALA A 254 -15.59 1.70 3.98
N ALA A 255 -14.74 0.67 4.04
CA ALA A 255 -14.43 -0.22 2.89
C ALA A 255 -15.58 -1.19 2.56
N ARG A 256 -16.74 -0.61 2.24
CA ARG A 256 -17.98 -1.29 1.87
C ARG A 256 -18.76 -0.47 0.85
N GLY A 257 -19.59 -1.14 0.07
CA GLY A 257 -20.41 -0.52 -0.98
C GLY A 257 -19.80 -0.74 -2.35
N VAL A 258 -20.41 -0.12 -3.36
CA VAL A 258 -20.03 -0.32 -4.76
C VAL A 258 -19.45 0.98 -5.32
N TYR A 259 -18.18 0.92 -5.73
CA TYR A 259 -17.46 2.02 -6.37
C TYR A 259 -17.75 2.01 -7.88
N VAL A 260 -18.06 3.19 -8.42
CA VAL A 260 -18.22 3.43 -9.85
C VAL A 260 -16.86 3.86 -10.41
N ALA A 261 -16.27 2.98 -11.21
CA ALA A 261 -14.98 3.19 -11.84
C ALA A 261 -15.10 3.94 -13.17
N GLU A 262 -16.21 3.77 -13.88
CA GLU A 262 -16.54 4.48 -15.11
C GLU A 262 -18.05 4.43 -15.29
N SER A 263 -18.63 5.48 -15.86
CA SER A 263 -20.05 5.54 -16.14
C SER A 263 -20.33 6.38 -17.38
N THR A 264 -20.97 5.77 -18.38
CA THR A 264 -21.35 6.41 -19.64
C THR A 264 -22.82 6.15 -19.97
N GLU A 265 -23.37 6.91 -20.91
CA GLU A 265 -24.74 6.74 -21.39
C GLU A 265 -25.00 5.30 -21.91
N PRO A 266 -26.17 4.69 -21.62
CA PRO A 266 -27.35 5.24 -20.95
C PRO A 266 -27.33 5.16 -19.41
N MET A 267 -26.26 4.67 -18.80
CA MET A 267 -26.14 4.45 -17.35
C MET A 267 -25.29 5.52 -16.67
N LEU A 268 -25.33 6.75 -17.17
CA LEU A 268 -24.54 7.87 -16.67
C LEU A 268 -24.92 8.20 -15.21
N ILE A 269 -23.92 8.21 -14.33
CA ILE A 269 -24.02 8.60 -12.92
C ILE A 269 -23.22 9.88 -12.74
N GLY A 270 -23.89 10.95 -12.31
CA GLY A 270 -23.25 12.23 -12.08
C GLY A 270 -22.68 12.81 -13.38
N ASP A 271 -21.36 13.04 -13.37
CA ASP A 271 -20.56 13.55 -14.48
C ASP A 271 -19.88 12.43 -15.31
N GLY A 272 -20.06 11.17 -14.93
CA GLY A 272 -19.44 10.01 -15.58
C GLY A 272 -18.00 9.73 -15.14
N GLU A 273 -17.41 10.63 -14.36
CA GLU A 273 -16.06 10.48 -13.82
C GLU A 273 -16.01 9.42 -12.69
N PRO A 274 -14.86 8.76 -12.48
CA PRO A 274 -14.67 7.84 -11.36
C PRO A 274 -14.81 8.56 -10.01
N GLY A 275 -15.32 7.88 -8.99
CA GLY A 275 -15.39 8.43 -7.63
C GLY A 275 -16.75 8.39 -6.96
N TRP A 276 -17.78 7.90 -7.64
CA TRP A 276 -19.10 7.70 -7.05
C TRP A 276 -19.16 6.39 -6.25
N ILE A 277 -19.82 6.40 -5.08
CA ILE A 277 -20.12 5.19 -4.31
C ILE A 277 -21.63 5.00 -4.23
N ILE A 278 -22.10 3.89 -4.78
CA ILE A 278 -23.48 3.45 -4.63
C ILE A 278 -23.63 2.83 -3.24
N GLN A 279 -24.35 3.53 -2.36
CA GLN A 279 -24.61 3.07 -0.99
C GLN A 279 -25.78 2.08 -0.91
N SER A 280 -26.74 2.18 -1.83
CA SER A 280 -27.91 1.30 -1.88
C SER A 280 -28.52 1.23 -3.27
N LEU A 281 -29.06 0.07 -3.63
CA LEU A 281 -29.88 -0.14 -4.81
C LEU A 281 -31.28 -0.59 -4.37
N ASN A 282 -32.33 0.05 -4.87
CA ASN A 282 -33.73 -0.22 -4.47
C ASN A 282 -33.95 -0.20 -2.94
N GLY A 283 -33.32 0.76 -2.25
CA GLY A 283 -33.40 0.91 -0.79
C GLY A 283 -32.65 -0.17 0.02
N ARG A 284 -31.97 -1.12 -0.63
CA ARG A 284 -31.14 -2.14 0.03
C ARG A 284 -29.67 -1.75 -0.05
N ARG A 285 -29.02 -1.66 1.11
CA ARG A 285 -27.55 -1.54 1.17
C ARG A 285 -26.94 -2.82 0.62
N GLY A 286 -25.95 -2.69 -0.25
CA GLY A 286 -25.31 -3.82 -0.92
C GLY A 286 -23.82 -3.60 -1.06
N ASP A 287 -23.09 -4.69 -0.90
CA ASP A 287 -21.71 -4.87 -1.34
C ASP A 287 -21.78 -5.99 -2.39
N LEU A 288 -21.02 -5.92 -3.48
CA LEU A 288 -21.08 -7.00 -4.47
C LEU A 288 -20.71 -8.31 -3.79
N ARG A 289 -19.80 -8.34 -2.80
CA ARG A 289 -19.44 -9.52 -1.98
C ARG A 289 -20.64 -10.29 -1.43
N ALA A 290 -21.72 -9.59 -1.08
CA ALA A 290 -22.93 -10.20 -0.54
C ALA A 290 -23.89 -10.74 -1.61
N SER A 291 -23.74 -10.35 -2.88
CA SER A 291 -24.53 -10.91 -3.99
C SER A 291 -23.96 -12.28 -4.40
N ARG A 292 -24.40 -13.32 -3.68
CA ARG A 292 -24.35 -14.70 -4.21
C ARG A 292 -25.60 -14.92 -5.08
N GLU A 293 -25.33 -15.38 -6.30
CA GLU A 293 -26.24 -15.84 -7.37
C GLU A 293 -26.93 -14.80 -8.27
N PRO A 294 -26.95 -15.06 -9.61
CA PRO A 294 -27.90 -14.44 -10.52
C PRO A 294 -29.28 -15.08 -10.27
N SER A 295 -30.05 -14.51 -9.34
CA SER A 295 -31.47 -14.86 -9.26
C SER A 295 -32.18 -14.28 -10.48
N SER A 296 -32.67 -15.19 -11.32
CA SER A 296 -33.55 -14.97 -12.48
C SER A 296 -33.05 -14.03 -13.57
N THR A 297 -32.65 -14.63 -14.69
CA THR A 297 -32.76 -14.01 -16.02
C THR A 297 -34.17 -13.43 -16.18
N PRO A 298 -34.35 -12.12 -16.44
CA PRO A 298 -35.66 -11.61 -16.76
C PRO A 298 -36.09 -12.21 -18.11
N HIS A 299 -37.07 -13.12 -18.07
CA HIS A 299 -37.77 -13.56 -19.27
C HIS A 299 -38.56 -12.38 -19.83
N PHE A 300 -37.99 -11.67 -20.80
CA PHE A 300 -38.77 -10.84 -21.70
C PHE A 300 -39.58 -11.76 -22.60
N ARG A 301 -40.87 -11.98 -22.27
CA ARG A 301 -41.85 -12.44 -23.26
C ARG A 301 -42.35 -11.21 -24.02
N PRO A 302 -42.26 -11.18 -25.35
CA PRO A 302 -42.96 -10.16 -26.13
C PRO A 302 -44.46 -10.44 -26.01
N GLN A 303 -45.24 -9.44 -25.58
CA GLN A 303 -46.67 -9.43 -25.82
C GLN A 303 -46.89 -8.85 -27.22
N THR A 304 -47.53 -9.65 -28.08
CA THR A 304 -48.22 -9.21 -29.31
C THR A 304 -49.39 -8.31 -29.00
#